data_AF-A0A6P6NCB5-F1
#
_entry.id   AF-A0A6P6NCB5-F1
#
_cell.length_a   1.000
_cell.length_b   1.000
_cell.length_c   1.000
_cell.angle_alpha   90.00
_cell.angle_beta   90.00
_cell.angle_gamma   90.00
#
_symmetry.space_group_name_H-M   'P 1'
#
loop_
_entity.id
_entity.type
_entity.pdbx_description
1 polymer ?
#
loop_
_entity_poly.entity_id
_entity_poly.type
_entity_poly.pdbx_seq_one_letter_code
_entity_poly.pdbx_strand_id
1 'polypeptide(L)'
;MRNISTIPQPFLYTRHVHFLNFTRFRIEQPVYINIIRDPINRFLSNYFFRRFGDWRGEQNHLIRTPQMKDDERYLDINVCIMENYPECSNPRLFYIVPYFCGQHPQCREPGVWAVERAKQNVIENFLLVGILEELEDVLLLLERLLPHYFSDVLNIYKSPEFWKMGNLTGTVKKHMPTLEALQVLYQRMKYEYDFYNFIRDQFHLTKKKIGLKSTSQNSVHEPDFLRELALRTHEPLEEEEEEDEEEEDVGQEDANIWFVQP
;
A
#
# COMPACT_ATOMS: atom_id res chain seq x y z
N MET A 1 -31.53 -7.44 4.89
CA MET A 1 -30.49 -8.15 4.11
C MET A 1 -31.16 -8.85 2.94
N ARG A 2 -30.61 -8.77 1.71
CA ARG A 2 -31.12 -9.58 0.59
C ARG A 2 -30.42 -10.94 0.61
N ASN A 3 -31.17 -12.03 0.47
CA ASN A 3 -30.61 -13.36 0.33
C ASN A 3 -29.95 -13.47 -1.05
N ILE A 4 -28.62 -13.63 -1.08
CA ILE A 4 -27.88 -13.70 -2.35
C ILE A 4 -28.03 -15.06 -3.04
N SER A 5 -28.40 -16.11 -2.30
CA SER A 5 -28.57 -17.46 -2.83
C SER A 5 -29.77 -17.60 -3.77
N THR A 6 -30.66 -16.60 -3.81
CA THR A 6 -31.83 -16.59 -4.70
C THR A 6 -31.62 -15.72 -5.95
N ILE A 7 -30.43 -15.14 -6.12
CA ILE A 7 -30.12 -14.28 -7.27
C ILE A 7 -29.74 -15.18 -8.46
N PRO A 8 -30.36 -15.00 -9.65
CA PRO A 8 -29.97 -15.74 -10.85
C PRO A 8 -28.50 -15.52 -11.20
N GLN A 9 -27.80 -16.59 -11.54
CA GLN A 9 -26.42 -16.53 -12.05
C GLN A 9 -26.42 -16.24 -13.56
N PRO A 10 -25.40 -15.57 -14.11
CA PRO A 10 -24.23 -15.02 -13.42
C PRO A 10 -24.52 -13.69 -12.69
N PHE A 11 -23.95 -13.49 -11.50
CA PHE A 11 -23.98 -12.20 -10.81
C PHE A 11 -22.60 -11.84 -10.23
N LEU A 12 -22.38 -10.56 -9.96
CA LEU A 12 -21.16 -10.05 -9.34
C LEU A 12 -21.51 -9.50 -7.95
N TYR A 13 -20.82 -9.97 -6.91
CA TYR A 13 -21.04 -9.56 -5.53
C TYR A 13 -19.85 -8.78 -5.00
N THR A 14 -20.09 -7.55 -4.53
CA THR A 14 -19.04 -6.69 -3.94
C THR A 14 -19.43 -6.26 -2.52
N ARG A 15 -18.52 -6.48 -1.56
CA ARG A 15 -18.62 -5.97 -0.19
C ARG A 15 -17.25 -5.91 0.48
N HIS A 16 -17.15 -5.11 1.53
CA HIS A 16 -16.02 -5.09 2.46
C HIS A 16 -16.07 -6.31 3.40
N VAL A 17 -15.66 -7.47 2.91
CA VAL A 17 -15.64 -8.73 3.67
C VAL A 17 -14.28 -9.39 3.50
N HIS A 18 -13.64 -9.77 4.61
CA HIS A 18 -12.38 -10.53 4.56
C HIS A 18 -12.62 -11.90 3.91
N PHE A 19 -11.58 -12.45 3.28
CA PHE A 19 -11.62 -13.73 2.58
C PHE A 19 -12.31 -14.82 3.41
N LEU A 20 -13.23 -15.53 2.76
CA LEU A 20 -13.99 -16.63 3.32
C LEU A 20 -13.76 -17.87 2.47
N ASN A 21 -13.34 -18.94 3.11
CA ASN A 21 -13.26 -20.23 2.46
C ASN A 21 -14.64 -20.90 2.52
N PHE A 22 -15.37 -20.89 1.39
CA PHE A 22 -16.71 -21.45 1.25
C PHE A 22 -16.71 -22.98 1.31
N THR A 23 -15.61 -23.62 0.91
CA THR A 23 -15.48 -25.08 0.98
C THR A 23 -15.59 -25.61 2.42
N ARG A 24 -15.23 -24.81 3.43
CA ARG A 24 -15.45 -25.14 4.86
C ARG A 24 -16.93 -25.32 5.22
N PHE A 25 -17.82 -24.72 4.45
CA PHE A 25 -19.27 -24.83 4.59
C PHE A 25 -19.88 -25.80 3.59
N ARG A 26 -19.06 -26.56 2.85
CA ARG A 26 -19.47 -27.47 1.76
C ARG A 26 -20.24 -26.75 0.64
N ILE A 27 -19.87 -25.49 0.41
CA ILE A 27 -20.39 -24.67 -0.69
C ILE A 27 -19.27 -24.53 -1.72
N GLU A 28 -19.65 -24.53 -2.99
CA GLU A 28 -18.73 -24.26 -4.09
C GLU A 28 -18.05 -22.90 -3.91
N GLN A 29 -16.74 -22.85 -4.12
CA GLN A 29 -15.96 -21.64 -3.96
C GLN A 29 -16.32 -20.66 -5.10
N PRO A 30 -16.77 -19.43 -4.80
CA PRO A 30 -16.98 -18.43 -5.85
C PRO A 30 -15.65 -17.96 -6.41
N VAL A 31 -15.68 -17.40 -7.62
CA VAL A 31 -14.51 -16.76 -8.22
C VAL A 31 -14.18 -15.47 -7.45
N TYR A 32 -13.04 -15.45 -6.79
CA TYR A 32 -12.53 -14.27 -6.12
C TYR A 32 -11.66 -13.42 -7.04
N ILE A 33 -11.96 -12.13 -7.10
CA ILE A 33 -11.09 -11.10 -7.67
C ILE A 33 -10.95 -9.96 -6.67
N ASN A 34 -9.85 -9.23 -6.71
CA ASN A 34 -9.69 -8.02 -5.90
C ASN A 34 -8.71 -7.04 -6.55
N ILE A 35 -8.71 -5.80 -6.07
CA ILE A 35 -7.77 -4.75 -6.50
C ILE A 35 -7.25 -4.08 -5.24
N ILE A 36 -5.94 -4.06 -5.07
CA ILE A 36 -5.27 -3.36 -3.97
C ILE A 36 -4.62 -2.08 -4.46
N ARG A 37 -4.11 -1.27 -3.54
CA ARG A 37 -3.43 0.00 -3.81
C ARG A 37 -2.20 0.07 -2.92
N ASP A 38 -1.20 0.85 -3.31
CA ASP A 38 -0.06 1.19 -2.46
C ASP A 38 -0.53 1.51 -1.02
N PRO A 39 0.07 0.85 0.00
CA PRO A 39 -0.37 0.94 1.39
C PRO A 39 -0.47 2.37 1.93
N ILE A 40 0.54 3.21 1.68
CA ILE A 40 0.56 4.62 2.14
C ILE A 40 -0.49 5.44 1.40
N ASN A 41 -0.56 5.36 0.08
CA ASN A 41 -1.55 6.09 -0.72
C ASN A 41 -2.98 5.71 -0.33
N ARG A 42 -3.22 4.41 -0.05
CA ARG A 42 -4.50 3.92 0.49
C ARG A 42 -4.80 4.53 1.86
N PHE A 43 -3.82 4.51 2.76
CA PHE A 43 -3.94 5.08 4.09
C PHE A 43 -4.25 6.58 4.04
N LEU A 44 -3.49 7.36 3.29
CA LEU A 44 -3.69 8.81 3.13
C LEU A 44 -5.07 9.11 2.55
N SER A 45 -5.47 8.39 1.49
CA SER A 45 -6.81 8.54 0.91
C SER A 45 -7.90 8.29 1.96
N ASN A 46 -7.78 7.26 2.78
CA ASN A 46 -8.74 6.97 3.84
C ASN A 46 -8.71 8.01 4.98
N TYR A 47 -7.51 8.45 5.39
CA TYR A 47 -7.31 9.45 6.45
C TYR A 47 -8.06 10.75 6.12
N PHE A 48 -7.89 11.27 4.91
CA PHE A 48 -8.55 12.48 4.47
C PHE A 48 -10.01 12.27 4.10
N PHE A 49 -10.38 11.10 3.56
CA PHE A 49 -11.77 10.80 3.23
C PHE A 49 -12.66 10.79 4.48
N ARG A 50 -12.18 10.22 5.59
CA ARG A 50 -12.90 10.21 6.87
C ARG A 50 -13.16 11.62 7.44
N ARG A 51 -12.30 12.59 7.10
CA ARG A 51 -12.33 13.98 7.59
C ARG A 51 -13.10 14.93 6.68
N PHE A 52 -12.87 14.82 5.37
CA PHE A 52 -13.30 15.81 4.39
C PHE A 52 -14.16 15.24 3.25
N GLY A 53 -14.23 13.91 3.12
CA GLY A 53 -15.04 13.24 2.11
C GLY A 53 -14.46 13.29 0.70
N ASP A 54 -15.35 13.23 -0.28
CA ASP A 54 -15.07 13.22 -1.71
C ASP A 54 -15.92 14.29 -2.44
N TRP A 55 -15.59 14.54 -3.70
CA TRP A 55 -16.26 15.55 -4.53
C TRP A 55 -17.73 15.24 -4.84
N ARG A 56 -18.20 13.98 -4.73
CA ARG A 56 -19.63 13.63 -4.81
C ARG A 56 -20.48 14.36 -3.76
N GLY A 57 -19.88 14.79 -2.65
CA GLY A 57 -20.54 15.46 -1.54
C GLY A 57 -20.58 16.99 -1.62
N GLU A 58 -20.34 17.59 -2.80
CA GLU A 58 -20.25 19.06 -2.99
C GLU A 58 -21.41 19.86 -2.39
N GLN A 59 -22.59 19.27 -2.20
CA GLN A 59 -23.70 19.98 -1.59
C GLN A 59 -23.62 20.10 -0.06
N ASN A 60 -22.71 19.43 0.66
CA ASN A 60 -22.69 19.52 2.15
C ASN A 60 -21.36 19.21 2.87
N HIS A 61 -20.26 18.80 2.21
CA HIS A 61 -19.04 18.33 2.90
C HIS A 61 -19.37 17.42 4.09
N LEU A 62 -20.34 16.51 3.89
CA LEU A 62 -20.91 15.70 4.96
C LEU A 62 -19.77 15.03 5.70
N ILE A 63 -19.65 15.35 6.99
CA ILE A 63 -18.70 14.73 7.89
C ILE A 63 -18.86 13.21 7.73
N ARG A 64 -17.88 12.56 7.11
CA ARG A 64 -17.95 11.11 6.80
C ARG A 64 -17.84 10.25 8.05
N THR A 65 -17.28 10.81 9.11
CA THR A 65 -17.24 10.22 10.45
C THR A 65 -18.12 11.05 11.37
N PRO A 66 -19.45 10.82 11.42
CA PRO A 66 -20.33 11.53 12.34
C PRO A 66 -19.73 11.49 13.75
N GLN A 67 -19.73 12.63 14.45
CA GLN A 67 -19.13 12.82 15.79
C GLN A 67 -17.61 13.00 15.87
N MET A 68 -16.88 13.02 14.75
CA MET A 68 -15.46 13.43 14.75
C MET A 68 -15.35 14.87 15.22
N LYS A 69 -14.54 15.11 16.26
CA LYS A 69 -14.30 16.44 16.80
C LYS A 69 -13.43 17.27 15.86
N ASP A 70 -13.46 18.59 16.00
CA ASP A 70 -12.69 19.48 15.10
C ASP A 70 -11.17 19.31 15.27
N ASP A 71 -10.68 19.09 16.48
CA ASP A 71 -9.27 18.78 16.76
C ASP A 71 -8.83 17.48 16.06
N GLU A 72 -9.66 16.43 16.09
CA GLU A 72 -9.40 15.20 15.34
C GLU A 72 -9.49 15.43 13.83
N ARG A 73 -10.47 16.21 13.36
CA ARG A 73 -10.72 16.47 11.95
C ARG A 73 -9.59 17.22 11.28
N TYR A 74 -9.03 18.20 11.97
CA TYR A 74 -7.96 19.07 11.47
C TYR A 74 -6.58 18.68 12.02
N LEU A 75 -6.46 17.53 12.70
CA LEU A 75 -5.18 16.98 13.12
C LEU A 75 -4.22 16.89 11.92
N ASP A 76 -3.07 17.54 12.06
CA ASP A 76 -1.99 17.49 11.08
C ASP A 76 -1.51 16.05 10.92
N ILE A 77 -1.37 15.58 9.68
CA ILE A 77 -1.02 14.19 9.41
C ILE A 77 0.39 13.85 9.91
N ASN A 78 1.32 14.80 9.90
CA ASN A 78 2.67 14.58 10.40
C ASN A 78 2.65 14.41 11.91
N VAL A 79 1.90 15.26 12.62
CA VAL A 79 1.67 15.10 14.07
C VAL A 79 1.05 13.73 14.36
N CYS A 80 0.02 13.34 13.62
CA CYS A 80 -0.61 12.03 13.78
C CYS A 80 0.40 10.87 13.66
N ILE A 81 1.28 10.92 12.66
CA ILE A 81 2.29 9.89 12.41
C ILE A 81 3.38 9.93 13.47
N MET A 82 4.01 11.09 13.69
CA MET A 82 5.18 11.25 14.54
C MET A 82 4.85 10.99 16.00
N GLU A 83 3.70 11.46 16.49
CA GLU A 83 3.24 11.22 17.87
C GLU A 83 2.50 9.90 18.05
N ASN A 84 2.50 9.03 17.02
CA ASN A 84 2.01 7.65 17.11
C ASN A 84 0.51 7.55 17.48
N TYR A 85 -0.31 8.48 16.99
CA TYR A 85 -1.76 8.44 17.20
C TYR A 85 -2.33 7.09 16.75
N PRO A 86 -3.33 6.52 17.45
CA PRO A 86 -3.80 5.16 17.19
C PRO A 86 -4.22 4.86 15.74
N GLU A 87 -4.71 5.84 14.98
CA GLU A 87 -5.07 5.64 13.56
C GLU A 87 -3.90 5.73 12.59
N CYS A 88 -2.78 6.32 13.01
CA CYS A 88 -1.52 6.43 12.26
C CYS A 88 -0.47 5.41 12.74
N SER A 89 -0.89 4.41 13.52
CA SER A 89 -0.02 3.39 14.12
C SER A 89 -0.62 1.99 14.08
N ASN A 90 0.22 0.98 14.29
CA ASN A 90 -0.22 -0.41 14.35
C ASN A 90 -1.02 -0.65 15.65
N PRO A 91 -2.08 -1.48 15.60
CA PRO A 91 -2.47 -2.36 14.48
C PRO A 91 -3.40 -1.70 13.44
N ARG A 92 -3.79 -0.43 13.58
CA ARG A 92 -4.81 0.18 12.69
C ARG A 92 -4.33 0.46 11.26
N LEU A 93 -3.02 0.54 11.04
CA LEU A 93 -2.44 0.61 9.69
C LEU A 93 -2.54 -0.72 8.93
N PHE A 94 -2.63 -1.85 9.64
CA PHE A 94 -2.71 -3.19 9.08
C PHE A 94 -4.13 -3.45 8.56
N TYR A 95 -4.29 -3.43 7.23
CA TYR A 95 -5.59 -3.38 6.57
C TYR A 95 -5.68 -4.29 5.36
N ILE A 96 -4.74 -4.25 4.41
CA ILE A 96 -4.84 -5.05 3.19
C ILE A 96 -4.64 -6.53 3.54
N VAL A 97 -3.60 -6.85 4.32
CA VAL A 97 -3.27 -8.25 4.67
C VAL A 97 -4.43 -8.98 5.36
N PRO A 98 -5.09 -8.43 6.40
CA PRO A 98 -6.26 -9.06 7.02
C PRO A 98 -7.37 -9.44 6.04
N TYR A 99 -7.62 -8.61 5.01
CA TYR A 99 -8.66 -8.89 4.01
C TYR A 99 -8.38 -10.16 3.21
N PHE A 100 -7.11 -10.45 2.92
CA PHE A 100 -6.73 -11.65 2.17
C PHE A 100 -6.41 -12.84 3.10
N CYS A 101 -5.89 -12.59 4.30
CA CYS A 101 -5.66 -13.63 5.30
C CYS A 101 -6.98 -14.30 5.74
N GLY A 102 -8.06 -13.53 5.84
CA GLY A 102 -9.41 -14.03 6.02
C GLY A 102 -9.95 -13.91 7.45
N GLN A 103 -10.79 -14.86 7.85
CA GLN A 103 -11.58 -14.79 9.08
C GLN A 103 -10.87 -15.32 10.34
N HIS A 104 -9.63 -15.82 10.22
CA HIS A 104 -8.91 -16.36 11.37
C HIS A 104 -8.53 -15.23 12.35
N PRO A 105 -8.64 -15.40 13.68
CA PRO A 105 -8.34 -14.32 14.64
C PRO A 105 -6.93 -13.74 14.49
N GLN A 106 -5.93 -14.60 14.23
CA GLN A 106 -4.54 -14.19 14.02
C GLN A 106 -4.33 -13.32 12.77
N CYS A 107 -5.30 -13.26 11.84
CA CYS A 107 -5.25 -12.33 10.71
C CYS A 107 -5.39 -10.86 11.12
N ARG A 108 -5.83 -10.57 12.35
CA ARG A 108 -5.96 -9.21 12.89
C ARG A 108 -4.67 -8.69 13.52
N GLU A 109 -3.72 -9.59 13.77
CA GLU A 109 -2.44 -9.25 14.37
C GLU A 109 -1.38 -9.05 13.27
N PRO A 110 -0.71 -7.90 13.21
CA PRO A 110 0.37 -7.68 12.27
C PRO A 110 1.53 -8.66 12.53
N GLY A 111 1.81 -9.53 11.57
CA GLY A 111 2.87 -10.52 11.72
C GLY A 111 3.06 -11.39 10.49
N VAL A 112 4.22 -12.06 10.44
CA VAL A 112 4.65 -12.92 9.33
C VAL A 112 3.59 -13.96 8.99
N TRP A 113 2.99 -14.60 10.00
CA TRP A 113 1.97 -15.63 9.78
C TRP A 113 0.77 -15.10 8.98
N ALA A 114 0.28 -13.89 9.30
CA ALA A 114 -0.88 -13.32 8.62
C ALA A 114 -0.56 -12.96 7.16
N VAL A 115 0.66 -12.47 6.92
CA VAL A 115 1.17 -12.17 5.57
C VAL A 115 1.29 -13.45 4.75
N GLU A 116 1.94 -14.48 5.26
CA GLU A 116 2.11 -15.75 4.53
C GLU A 116 0.78 -16.45 4.28
N ARG A 117 -0.15 -16.42 5.24
CA ARG A 117 -1.50 -16.92 5.04
C ARG A 117 -2.25 -16.13 3.96
N ALA A 118 -2.10 -14.80 3.93
CA ALA A 118 -2.71 -13.97 2.89
C ALA A 118 -2.14 -14.30 1.50
N LYS A 119 -0.81 -14.42 1.37
CA LYS A 119 -0.14 -14.81 0.11
C LYS A 119 -0.64 -16.19 -0.37
N GLN A 120 -0.73 -17.16 0.55
CA GLN A 120 -1.25 -18.49 0.24
C GLN A 120 -2.70 -18.43 -0.27
N ASN A 121 -3.58 -17.71 0.43
CA ASN A 121 -4.97 -17.59 0.01
C ASN A 121 -5.11 -16.98 -1.38
N VAL A 122 -4.27 -15.98 -1.72
CA VAL A 122 -4.23 -15.38 -3.06
C VAL A 122 -3.90 -16.42 -4.12
N ILE A 123 -2.82 -17.16 -3.94
CA ILE A 123 -2.37 -18.18 -4.91
C ILE A 123 -3.43 -19.26 -5.10
N GLU A 124 -4.04 -19.71 -4.01
CA GLU A 124 -4.94 -20.86 -4.02
C GLU A 124 -6.37 -20.51 -4.44
N ASN A 125 -6.86 -19.30 -4.15
CA ASN A 125 -8.29 -19.01 -4.20
C ASN A 125 -8.68 -17.77 -5.03
N PHE A 126 -7.74 -16.91 -5.41
CA PHE A 126 -8.05 -15.70 -6.19
C PHE A 126 -7.69 -15.92 -7.66
N LEU A 127 -8.64 -15.62 -8.55
CA LEU A 127 -8.41 -15.64 -9.99
C LEU A 127 -7.46 -14.52 -10.41
N LEU A 128 -7.65 -13.33 -9.86
CA LEU A 128 -6.81 -12.17 -10.12
C LEU A 128 -6.83 -11.22 -8.93
N VAL A 129 -5.65 -10.75 -8.53
CA VAL A 129 -5.52 -9.58 -7.65
C VAL A 129 -4.70 -8.53 -8.39
N GLY A 130 -5.33 -7.42 -8.73
CA GLY A 130 -4.72 -6.29 -9.43
C GLY A 130 -4.19 -5.21 -8.49
N ILE A 131 -3.45 -4.25 -9.05
CA ILE A 131 -3.05 -3.01 -8.37
C ILE A 131 -3.74 -1.81 -9.03
N LEU A 132 -4.19 -0.86 -8.22
CA LEU A 132 -4.97 0.29 -8.66
C LEU A 132 -4.14 1.24 -9.54
N GLU A 133 -2.84 1.28 -9.29
CA GLU A 133 -1.84 2.05 -10.04
C GLU A 133 -1.80 1.64 -11.53
N GLU A 134 -2.21 0.41 -11.85
CA GLU A 134 -2.27 -0.13 -13.22
C GLU A 134 -3.69 -0.58 -13.58
N LEU A 135 -4.71 0.19 -13.15
CA LEU A 135 -6.12 -0.19 -13.30
C LEU A 135 -6.52 -0.55 -14.74
N GLU A 136 -6.01 0.15 -15.76
CA GLU A 136 -6.30 -0.20 -17.17
C GLU A 136 -5.87 -1.63 -17.51
N ASP A 137 -4.69 -2.05 -17.07
CA ASP A 137 -4.20 -3.41 -17.30
C ASP A 137 -4.99 -4.45 -16.48
N VAL A 138 -5.44 -4.07 -15.28
CA VAL A 138 -6.34 -4.92 -14.47
C VAL A 138 -7.65 -5.14 -15.21
N LEU A 139 -8.27 -4.08 -15.74
CA LEU A 139 -9.53 -4.15 -16.47
C LEU A 139 -9.39 -4.98 -17.76
N LEU A 140 -8.29 -4.82 -18.49
CA LEU A 140 -8.00 -5.62 -19.68
C LEU A 140 -7.81 -7.10 -19.37
N LEU A 141 -7.17 -7.44 -18.25
CA LEU A 141 -7.06 -8.83 -17.80
C LEU A 141 -8.42 -9.39 -17.38
N LEU A 142 -9.24 -8.62 -16.68
CA LEU A 142 -10.60 -9.03 -16.29
C LEU A 142 -11.50 -9.26 -17.51
N GLU A 143 -11.40 -8.43 -18.54
CA GLU A 143 -12.11 -8.63 -19.81
C GLU A 143 -11.76 -9.97 -20.47
N ARG A 144 -10.49 -10.38 -20.41
CA ARG A 144 -10.04 -11.68 -20.96
C ARG A 144 -10.40 -12.88 -20.08
N LEU A 145 -10.28 -12.74 -18.77
CA LEU A 145 -10.49 -13.83 -17.82
C LEU A 145 -11.97 -14.07 -17.53
N LEU A 146 -12.79 -13.01 -17.56
CA LEU A 146 -14.21 -13.01 -17.20
C LEU A 146 -15.04 -12.18 -18.20
N PRO A 147 -15.03 -12.52 -19.51
CA PRO A 147 -15.67 -11.72 -20.55
C PRO A 147 -17.17 -11.50 -20.30
N HIS A 148 -17.87 -12.50 -19.76
CA HIS A 148 -19.31 -12.39 -19.44
C HIS A 148 -19.66 -11.21 -18.53
N TYR A 149 -18.71 -10.71 -17.72
CA TYR A 149 -18.91 -9.58 -16.82
C TYR A 149 -18.20 -8.30 -17.28
N PHE A 150 -17.06 -8.44 -17.96
CA PHE A 150 -16.13 -7.34 -18.23
C PHE A 150 -15.91 -7.06 -19.72
N SER A 151 -16.73 -7.62 -20.62
CA SER A 151 -16.73 -7.21 -22.02
C SER A 151 -16.88 -5.70 -22.17
N ASP A 152 -16.05 -5.11 -23.01
CA ASP A 152 -16.05 -3.69 -23.37
C ASP A 152 -15.69 -2.73 -22.21
N VAL A 153 -15.16 -3.25 -21.09
CA VAL A 153 -14.93 -2.48 -19.88
C VAL A 153 -13.95 -1.33 -20.09
N LEU A 154 -12.97 -1.46 -21.00
CA LEU A 154 -12.03 -0.38 -21.29
C LEU A 154 -12.68 0.80 -21.99
N ASN A 155 -13.63 0.56 -22.88
CA ASN A 155 -14.37 1.64 -23.56
C ASN A 155 -15.27 2.37 -22.56
N ILE A 156 -15.93 1.62 -21.66
CA ILE A 156 -16.69 2.20 -20.54
C ILE A 156 -15.77 3.02 -19.64
N TYR A 157 -14.62 2.48 -19.25
CA TYR A 157 -13.65 3.17 -18.40
C TYR A 157 -13.14 4.46 -19.04
N LYS A 158 -12.93 4.47 -20.37
CA LYS A 158 -12.48 5.64 -21.14
C LYS A 158 -13.60 6.61 -21.52
N SER A 159 -14.86 6.28 -21.22
CA SER A 159 -16.00 7.16 -21.52
C SER A 159 -15.97 8.44 -20.68
N PRO A 160 -16.33 9.60 -21.25
CA PRO A 160 -16.41 10.87 -20.52
C PRO A 160 -17.35 10.81 -19.30
N GLU A 161 -18.45 10.07 -19.41
CA GLU A 161 -19.45 9.91 -18.35
C GLU A 161 -18.85 9.19 -17.15
N PHE A 162 -18.11 8.10 -17.39
CA PHE A 162 -17.43 7.36 -16.34
C PHE A 162 -16.30 8.18 -15.71
N TRP A 163 -15.46 8.83 -16.53
CA TRP A 163 -14.38 9.69 -16.02
C TRP A 163 -14.90 10.83 -15.15
N LYS A 164 -16.00 11.47 -15.57
CA LYS A 164 -16.67 12.50 -14.77
C LYS A 164 -17.10 11.94 -13.42
N MET A 165 -17.71 10.75 -13.38
CA MET A 165 -18.12 10.10 -12.14
C MET A 165 -16.92 9.70 -11.27
N GLY A 166 -15.86 9.17 -11.88
CA GLY A 166 -14.62 8.77 -11.22
C GLY A 166 -13.92 9.93 -10.53
N ASN A 167 -13.81 11.08 -11.20
CA ASN A 167 -13.23 12.31 -10.63
C ASN A 167 -13.98 12.77 -9.38
N LEU A 168 -15.29 12.52 -9.29
CA LEU A 168 -16.08 12.86 -8.12
C LEU A 168 -15.76 11.97 -6.90
N THR A 169 -15.13 10.81 -7.10
CA THR A 169 -14.76 9.90 -6.00
C THR A 169 -13.45 10.26 -5.32
N GLY A 170 -12.68 11.21 -5.89
CA GLY A 170 -11.41 11.66 -5.34
C GLY A 170 -11.57 12.31 -3.97
N THR A 171 -10.70 11.91 -3.02
CA THR A 171 -10.64 12.50 -1.69
C THR A 171 -10.18 13.97 -1.76
N VAL A 172 -10.91 14.86 -1.09
CA VAL A 172 -10.59 16.30 -1.08
C VAL A 172 -9.58 16.65 0.02
N LYS A 173 -8.90 17.81 -0.13
CA LYS A 173 -7.95 18.38 0.86
C LYS A 173 -6.81 17.43 1.28
N LYS A 174 -6.47 16.46 0.42
CA LYS A 174 -5.33 15.56 0.64
C LYS A 174 -4.03 16.36 0.50
N HIS A 175 -3.18 16.26 1.51
CA HIS A 175 -1.80 16.75 1.48
C HIS A 175 -0.84 15.59 1.74
N MET A 176 0.39 15.72 1.25
CA MET A 176 1.44 14.74 1.48
C MET A 176 2.12 15.03 2.82
N PRO A 177 2.40 13.99 3.64
CA PRO A 177 3.24 14.14 4.82
C PRO A 177 4.69 14.54 4.46
N THR A 178 5.46 14.95 5.46
CA THR A 178 6.91 15.15 5.35
C THR A 178 7.60 13.82 5.03
N LEU A 179 8.82 13.90 4.49
CA LEU A 179 9.61 12.72 4.16
C LEU A 179 9.88 11.85 5.40
N GLU A 180 10.17 12.46 6.55
CA GLU A 180 10.35 11.78 7.83
C GLU A 180 9.10 11.00 8.25
N ALA A 181 7.92 11.62 8.14
CA ALA A 181 6.66 10.95 8.45
C ALA A 181 6.36 9.80 7.47
N LEU A 182 6.69 9.96 6.19
CA LEU A 182 6.58 8.89 5.19
C LEU A 182 7.50 7.71 5.52
N GLN A 183 8.74 7.96 5.96
CA GLN A 183 9.69 6.94 6.39
C GLN A 183 9.15 6.13 7.57
N VAL A 184 8.62 6.82 8.58
CA VAL A 184 8.00 6.19 9.76
C VAL A 184 6.80 5.33 9.34
N LEU A 185 5.93 5.84 8.46
CA LEU A 185 4.80 5.06 7.94
C LEU A 185 5.25 3.83 7.17
N TYR A 186 6.25 3.96 6.30
CA TYR A 186 6.77 2.86 5.50
C TYR A 186 7.28 1.72 6.40
N GLN A 187 8.05 2.05 7.43
CA GLN A 187 8.54 1.08 8.41
C GLN A 187 7.39 0.41 9.18
N ARG A 188 6.39 1.18 9.63
CA ARG A 188 5.20 0.64 10.32
C ARG A 188 4.36 -0.27 9.41
N MET A 189 4.33 0.00 8.10
CA MET A 189 3.59 -0.75 7.10
C MET A 189 4.40 -1.86 6.41
N LYS A 190 5.56 -2.27 6.95
CA LYS A 190 6.43 -3.28 6.32
C LYS A 190 5.70 -4.56 5.86
N TYR A 191 4.74 -5.05 6.64
CA TYR A 191 3.95 -6.25 6.31
C TYR A 191 2.94 -5.99 5.19
N GLU A 192 2.37 -4.78 5.14
CA GLU A 192 1.50 -4.36 4.04
C GLU A 192 2.30 -4.24 2.74
N TYR A 193 3.52 -3.70 2.80
CA TYR A 193 4.40 -3.57 1.64
C TYR A 193 4.94 -4.93 1.16
N ASP A 194 5.30 -5.84 2.06
CA ASP A 194 5.65 -7.22 1.69
C ASP A 194 4.52 -7.86 0.87
N PHE A 195 3.30 -7.80 1.39
CA PHE A 195 2.14 -8.34 0.67
C PHE A 195 1.84 -7.59 -0.63
N TYR A 196 1.88 -6.25 -0.64
CA TYR A 196 1.64 -5.44 -1.84
C TYR A 196 2.65 -5.76 -2.96
N ASN A 197 3.94 -5.85 -2.63
CA ASN A 197 4.99 -6.18 -3.59
C ASN A 197 4.80 -7.60 -4.14
N PHE A 198 4.47 -8.56 -3.28
CA PHE A 198 4.11 -9.90 -3.72
C PHE A 198 2.94 -9.89 -4.74
N ILE A 199 1.86 -9.15 -4.45
CA ILE A 199 0.71 -9.04 -5.35
C ILE A 199 1.10 -8.38 -6.68
N ARG A 200 1.84 -7.27 -6.62
CA ARG A 200 2.33 -6.58 -7.82
C ARG A 200 3.13 -7.52 -8.71
N ASP A 201 4.05 -8.28 -8.12
CA ASP A 201 4.89 -9.20 -8.87
C ASP A 201 4.05 -10.35 -9.49
N GLN A 202 3.09 -10.92 -8.76
CA GLN A 202 2.14 -11.91 -9.30
C GLN A 202 1.28 -11.35 -10.44
N PHE A 203 0.80 -10.11 -10.29
CA PHE A 203 0.02 -9.41 -11.31
C PHE A 203 0.85 -9.22 -12.59
N HIS A 204 2.09 -8.75 -12.46
CA HIS A 204 3.01 -8.56 -13.58
C HIS A 204 3.39 -9.88 -14.26
N LEU A 205 3.59 -10.95 -13.50
CA LEU A 205 3.79 -12.29 -14.05
C LEU A 205 2.59 -12.75 -14.87
N THR A 206 1.37 -12.50 -14.38
CA THR A 206 0.13 -12.83 -15.09
C THR A 206 -0.03 -12.03 -16.39
N LYS A 207 0.25 -10.72 -16.36
CA LYS A 207 0.29 -9.86 -17.57
C LYS A 207 1.22 -10.45 -18.63
N LYS A 208 2.45 -10.82 -18.23
CA LYS A 208 3.46 -11.41 -19.13
C LYS A 208 2.98 -12.74 -19.73
N LYS A 209 2.41 -13.63 -18.92
CA LYS A 209 1.89 -14.94 -19.38
C LYS A 209 0.77 -14.81 -20.41
N ILE A 210 -0.08 -13.80 -20.28
CA ILE A 210 -1.21 -13.53 -21.18
C ILE A 210 -0.80 -12.65 -22.38
N GLY A 211 0.49 -12.32 -22.51
CA GLY A 211 1.02 -11.55 -23.63
C GLY A 211 0.60 -10.08 -23.63
N LEU A 212 0.21 -9.53 -22.47
CA LEU A 212 0.00 -8.09 -22.33
C LEU A 212 1.35 -7.38 -22.24
N LYS A 213 1.69 -6.65 -23.29
CA LYS A 213 2.82 -5.73 -23.27
C LYS A 213 2.42 -4.52 -22.42
N SER A 214 3.23 -4.19 -21.42
CA SER A 214 3.06 -2.93 -20.68
C SER A 214 3.14 -1.78 -21.70
N THR A 215 2.05 -1.05 -21.88
CA THR A 215 2.05 0.15 -22.73
C THR A 215 2.88 1.28 -22.12
N SER A 216 3.32 1.16 -20.86
CA SER A 216 4.33 2.02 -20.25
C SER A 216 5.67 1.27 -20.11
N GLN A 217 6.61 1.60 -20.98
CA GLN A 217 8.02 1.68 -20.58
C GLN A 217 8.19 3.10 -20.03
N ASN A 218 7.94 3.30 -18.73
CA ASN A 218 8.40 4.44 -17.89
C ASN A 218 7.51 4.57 -16.65
N SER A 219 7.64 3.62 -15.72
CA SER A 219 7.80 3.91 -14.30
C SER A 219 7.98 2.57 -13.59
N VAL A 220 9.21 2.28 -13.20
CA VAL A 220 9.38 1.59 -11.93
C VAL A 220 8.77 2.56 -10.92
N HIS A 221 7.48 2.45 -10.63
CA HIS A 221 6.80 3.24 -9.61
C HIS A 221 7.21 2.69 -8.24
N GLU A 222 8.50 2.77 -7.98
CA GLU A 222 8.93 3.13 -6.65
C GLU A 222 8.51 4.61 -6.49
N PRO A 223 7.61 4.94 -5.56
CA PRO A 223 7.32 6.33 -5.23
C PRO A 223 8.62 7.14 -5.17
N ASP A 224 8.66 8.35 -5.72
CA ASP A 224 9.88 9.17 -5.75
C ASP A 224 10.53 9.30 -4.35
N PHE A 225 9.71 9.26 -3.29
CA PHE A 225 10.18 9.23 -1.90
C PHE A 225 10.91 7.92 -1.53
N LEU A 226 10.48 6.76 -2.02
CA LEU A 226 11.20 5.48 -1.81
C LEU A 226 12.54 5.47 -2.54
N ARG A 227 12.59 6.08 -3.74
CA ARG A 227 13.85 6.29 -4.47
C ARG A 227 14.78 7.27 -3.73
N GLU A 228 14.24 8.33 -3.15
CA GLU A 228 14.98 9.28 -2.30
C GLU A 228 15.48 8.62 -1.00
N LEU A 229 14.69 7.73 -0.39
CA LEU A 229 15.10 6.89 0.75
C LEU A 229 16.28 5.97 0.40
N ALA A 230 16.23 5.32 -0.76
CA ALA A 230 17.28 4.41 -1.21
C ALA A 230 18.61 5.16 -1.41
N LEU A 231 18.56 6.40 -1.93
CA LEU A 231 19.74 7.23 -2.12
C LEU A 231 20.38 7.68 -0.79
N ARG A 232 19.60 8.00 0.25
CA ARG A 232 20.12 8.43 1.57
C ARG A 232 20.69 7.30 2.43
N THR A 233 20.34 6.04 2.16
CA THR A 233 20.82 4.87 2.92
C THR A 233 22.16 4.32 2.44
N HIS A 234 22.71 4.86 1.33
CA HIS A 234 23.94 4.41 0.71
C HIS A 234 25.18 5.27 1.04
N GLU A 235 25.04 6.30 1.88
CA GLU A 235 26.22 6.98 2.43
C GLU A 235 26.75 6.15 3.61
N PRO A 236 27.94 5.53 3.49
CA PRO A 236 28.61 4.96 4.65
C PRO A 236 28.91 6.11 5.62
N LEU A 237 28.74 5.85 6.92
CA LEU A 237 29.31 6.73 7.95
C LEU A 237 30.83 6.75 7.71
N GLU A 238 31.35 7.85 7.19
CA GLU A 238 32.78 8.14 7.28
C GLU A 238 33.07 8.32 8.77
N GLU A 239 33.97 7.47 9.28
CA GLU A 239 34.51 7.58 10.63
C GLU A 239 35.16 8.96 10.76
N GLU A 240 34.71 9.75 11.74
CA GLU A 240 35.32 11.05 12.06
C GLU A 240 36.78 10.80 12.47
N GLU A 241 37.74 11.17 11.62
CA GLU A 241 39.14 11.29 12.00
C GLU A 241 39.27 12.52 12.93
N GLU A 242 39.60 12.26 14.19
CA GLU A 242 40.00 13.29 15.17
C GLU A 242 41.31 13.94 14.68
N GLU A 243 41.27 15.20 14.24
CA GLU A 243 42.47 16.02 14.04
C GLU A 243 42.90 16.62 15.39
N ASP A 244 43.91 16.00 16.00
CA ASP A 244 44.68 16.57 17.12
C ASP A 244 45.56 17.73 16.59
N GLU A 245 45.29 18.96 17.06
CA GLU A 245 46.20 20.11 16.89
C GLU A 245 47.34 20.02 17.93
N GLU A 246 48.54 19.59 17.51
CA GLU A 246 49.77 19.70 18.32
C GLU A 246 50.61 20.93 17.95
N GLU A 247 51.12 21.57 19.01
CA GLU A 247 51.89 22.81 19.08
C GLU A 247 53.28 22.74 18.41
N GLU A 248 53.73 23.88 17.86
CA GLU A 248 55.10 24.08 17.37
C GLU A 248 56.13 24.03 18.52
N ASP A 249 57.14 23.16 18.44
CA ASP A 249 58.42 23.35 19.17
C ASP A 249 59.64 22.96 18.31
N VAL A 250 60.70 23.71 18.57
CA VAL A 250 61.94 23.92 17.83
C VAL A 250 62.89 22.72 17.94
N GLY A 251 63.53 22.34 16.83
CA GLY A 251 64.37 21.15 16.77
C GLY A 251 65.67 21.19 17.58
N GLN A 252 66.14 20.00 17.98
CA GLN A 252 67.55 19.61 17.97
C GLN A 252 67.75 18.10 18.24
N GLU A 253 68.67 17.52 17.45
CA GLU A 253 69.66 16.48 17.78
C GLU A 253 69.27 15.02 18.12
N ASP A 254 69.88 14.15 17.31
CA ASP A 254 70.58 12.90 17.65
C ASP A 254 69.84 11.58 18.01
N ALA A 255 70.05 10.65 17.07
CA ALA A 255 70.60 9.31 17.27
C ALA A 255 69.79 8.22 17.99
N ASN A 256 69.57 7.16 17.20
CA ASN A 256 69.85 5.76 17.55
C ASN A 256 68.90 4.99 18.51
N ILE A 257 68.43 3.87 17.94
CA ILE A 257 68.55 2.49 18.47
C ILE A 257 67.38 1.88 19.26
N TRP A 258 66.78 0.87 18.61
CA TRP A 258 66.39 -0.48 19.06
C TRP A 258 65.52 -0.68 20.33
N PHE A 259 64.35 -1.30 20.06
CA PHE A 259 63.85 -2.57 20.62
C PHE A 259 63.00 -2.63 21.91
N VAL A 260 62.08 -3.60 21.79
CA VAL A 260 61.33 -4.43 22.78
C VAL A 260 60.03 -3.90 23.40
N GLN A 261 58.96 -4.58 22.98
CA GLN A 261 57.69 -4.93 23.62
C GLN A 261 57.83 -5.50 25.07
N PRO A 262 56.76 -5.77 25.85
CA PRO A 262 55.41 -6.22 25.47
C PRO A 262 54.29 -5.21 25.64
#